data_AF-A0A936Q2N2-F1
#
_entry.id   AF-A0A936Q2N2-F1
#
_cell.length_a   1.000
_cell.length_b   1.000
_cell.length_c   1.000
_cell.angle_alpha   90.00
_cell.angle_beta   90.00
_cell.angle_gamma   90.00
#
_symmetry.space_group_name_H-M   'P 1'
#
loop_
_entity.id
_entity.type
_entity.pdbx_description
1 polymer ?
#
loop_
_entity_poly.entity_id
_entity_poly.type
_entity_poly.pdbx_seq_one_letter_code
_entity_poly.pdbx_strand_id
1 'polypeptide(L)' 'MSLNDEQRKFYENTLRVTKKEISDLEAQIQEELAKVKERLAELQNGQKAARQMYAAACLRLGIQNDLEESEES' A
#
# COMPACT_ATOMS: atom_id res chain seq x y z
N MET A 1 29.09 -30.08 22.86
CA MET A 1 30.23 -29.31 22.30
C MET A 1 29.88 -27.84 22.41
N SER A 2 30.67 -27.04 23.13
CA SER A 2 30.50 -25.58 23.19
C SER A 2 31.18 -24.97 21.97
N LEU A 3 30.58 -23.92 21.40
CA LEU A 3 31.24 -23.08 20.41
C LEU A 3 32.53 -22.50 21.01
N ASN A 4 33.57 -22.40 20.20
CA ASN A 4 34.75 -21.63 20.59
C ASN A 4 34.47 -20.11 20.45
N ASP A 5 35.34 -19.27 21.01
CA ASP A 5 35.12 -17.82 21.07
C ASP A 5 35.03 -17.15 19.69
N GLU A 6 35.74 -17.69 18.70
CA GLU A 6 35.73 -17.18 17.32
C GLU A 6 34.39 -17.48 16.63
N GLN A 7 33.91 -18.73 16.76
CA GLN A 7 32.60 -19.14 16.27
C GLN A 7 31.48 -18.34 16.94
N ARG A 8 31.57 -18.12 18.26
CA ARG A 8 30.62 -17.28 18.99
C ARG A 8 30.56 -15.86 18.42
N LYS A 9 31.70 -15.20 18.25
CA LYS A 9 31.77 -13.85 17.66
C LYS A 9 31.22 -13.77 16.25
N PHE A 10 31.49 -14.78 15.42
CA PHE A 10 30.93 -14.86 14.07
C PHE A 10 29.40 -14.87 14.12
N TYR A 11 28.80 -15.79 14.87
CA TYR A 11 27.34 -15.90 14.96
C TYR A 11 26.70 -14.68 15.61
N GLU A 12 27.31 -14.08 16.64
CA GLU A 12 26.83 -12.83 17.25
C GLU A 12 26.83 -11.68 16.24
N ASN A 13 27.89 -11.57 15.42
CA ASN A 13 27.94 -10.55 14.38
C ASN A 13 26.91 -10.82 13.27
N THR A 14 26.78 -12.06 12.80
CA THR A 14 25.76 -12.44 11.81
C THR A 14 24.36 -12.12 12.33
N LEU A 15 24.03 -12.51 13.57
CA LEU A 15 22.74 -12.18 14.18
C LEU A 15 22.48 -10.67 14.21
N ARG A 16 23.49 -9.87 14.58
CA ARG A 16 23.38 -8.42 14.62
C ARG A 16 23.14 -7.82 13.23
N VAL A 17 23.87 -8.29 12.22
CA VAL A 17 23.72 -7.81 10.84
C VAL A 17 22.35 -8.22 10.29
N THR A 18 21.98 -9.48 10.38
CA THR A 18 20.68 -9.98 9.88
C THR A 18 19.50 -9.31 10.59
N LYS A 19 19.59 -9.05 11.90
CA LYS A 19 18.55 -8.31 12.62
C LYS A 19 18.40 -6.88 12.09
N LYS A 20 19.51 -6.22 11.74
CA LYS A 20 19.45 -4.89 11.14
C LYS A 20 18.84 -4.96 9.74
N GLU A 21 19.26 -5.91 8.91
CA GLU A 21 18.69 -6.12 7.57
C GLU A 21 17.18 -6.35 7.62
N ILE A 22 16.69 -7.16 8.57
CA ILE A 22 15.25 -7.37 8.78
C ILE A 22 14.56 -6.04 9.10
N SER A 23 15.09 -5.26 10.03
CA SER A 23 14.50 -3.96 10.40
C SER A 23 14.51 -2.96 9.23
N ASP A 24 15.57 -2.96 8.42
CA ASP A 24 15.68 -2.09 7.25
C ASP A 24 14.68 -2.51 6.15
N LEU A 25 14.44 -3.81 5.98
CA LEU A 25 13.43 -4.35 5.07
C LEU A 25 12.01 -4.04 5.56
N GLU A 26 11.73 -4.17 6.86
CA GLU A 26 10.44 -3.81 7.45
C GLU A 26 10.12 -2.33 7.23
N ALA A 27 11.10 -1.44 7.39
CA ALA A 27 10.94 -0.01 7.13
C ALA A 27 10.59 0.27 5.66
N GLN A 28 11.28 -0.37 4.71
CA GLN A 28 10.99 -0.24 3.27
C GLN A 28 9.58 -0.75 2.92
N ILE A 29 9.16 -1.87 3.51
CA ILE A 29 7.80 -2.40 3.32
C ILE A 29 6.75 -1.38 3.79
N GLN A 30 6.95 -0.77 4.96
CA GLN A 30 6.01 0.23 5.47
C GLN A 30 5.97 1.49 4.60
N GLU A 31 7.11 1.92 4.07
CA GLU A 31 7.19 3.05 3.16
C GLU A 31 6.41 2.78 1.86
N GLU A 32 6.61 1.62 1.23
CA GLU A 32 5.88 1.24 0.02
C GLU A 32 4.38 1.08 0.28
N LEU A 33 3.98 0.51 1.42
CA LEU A 33 2.57 0.44 1.82
C LEU A 33 1.96 1.84 1.99
N ALA A 34 2.70 2.82 2.49
CA ALA A 34 2.23 4.20 2.60
C ALA A 34 2.01 4.82 1.20
N LYS A 35 2.95 4.63 0.27
CA LYS A 35 2.84 5.10 -1.12
C LYS A 35 1.62 4.48 -1.83
N VAL A 36 1.40 3.18 -1.64
CA VAL A 36 0.23 2.48 -2.23
C VAL A 36 -1.08 3.04 -1.65
N LYS A 37 -1.13 3.31 -0.34
CA LYS A 37 -2.33 3.92 0.28
C LYS A 37 -2.62 5.31 -0.27
N GLU A 38 -1.60 6.14 -0.40
CA GLU A 38 -1.73 7.48 -0.99
C GLU A 38 -2.23 7.39 -2.44
N ARG A 39 -1.59 6.54 -3.26
CA ARG A 39 -2.00 6.33 -4.65
C ARG A 39 -3.42 5.81 -4.78
N LEU A 40 -3.84 4.92 -3.88
CA LEU A 40 -5.21 4.39 -3.87
C LEU A 40 -6.22 5.50 -3.55
N ALA A 41 -5.92 6.38 -2.59
CA ALA A 41 -6.77 7.51 -2.25
C ALA A 41 -6.90 8.51 -3.42
N GLU A 42 -5.81 8.80 -4.12
CA GLU A 42 -5.85 9.62 -5.33
C GLU A 42 -6.76 9.03 -6.41
N LEU A 43 -6.62 7.72 -6.68
CA LEU A 43 -7.42 7.03 -7.68
C LEU A 43 -8.91 7.01 -7.32
N GLN A 44 -9.23 6.77 -6.05
CA GLN A 44 -10.60 6.82 -5.55
C GLN A 44 -11.20 8.23 -5.69
N ASN A 45 -10.44 9.27 -5.38
CA ASN A 45 -10.89 10.65 -5.59
C ASN A 45 -11.12 10.96 -7.07
N GLY A 46 -10.21 10.54 -7.95
CA GLY A 46 -10.36 10.68 -9.39
C GLY A 46 -11.58 9.93 -9.94
N GLN A 47 -11.80 8.70 -9.48
CA GLN A 47 -12.97 7.90 -9.82
C GLN A 47 -14.27 8.60 -9.39
N LYS A 48 -14.31 9.11 -8.16
CA LYS A 48 -15.47 9.85 -7.63
C LYS A 48 -15.76 11.10 -8.45
N ALA A 49 -14.74 11.88 -8.81
CA ALA A 49 -14.90 13.05 -9.67
C ALA A 49 -15.43 12.68 -11.05
N ALA A 50 -14.88 11.63 -11.67
CA ALA A 50 -15.36 11.13 -12.96
C ALA A 50 -16.83 10.68 -12.90
N ARG A 51 -17.24 9.99 -11.82
CA ARG A 51 -18.64 9.60 -11.60
C ARG A 51 -19.56 10.81 -11.44
N GLN A 52 -19.14 11.83 -10.70
CA GLN A 52 -19.93 13.06 -10.56
C GLN A 52 -20.13 13.76 -11.90
N MET A 53 -19.08 13.82 -12.74
CA MET A 53 -19.19 14.37 -14.09
C MET A 53 -20.11 13.53 -14.98
N TYR A 54 -20.02 12.21 -14.89
CA TYR A 54 -20.91 11.30 -15.61
C TYR A 54 -22.37 11.50 -15.21
N ALA A 55 -22.67 11.51 -13.92
CA ALA A 55 -24.01 11.76 -13.39
C ALA A 55 -24.56 13.12 -13.86
N ALA A 56 -23.74 14.17 -13.83
CA ALA A 56 -24.12 15.49 -14.32
C ALA A 56 -24.40 15.50 -15.84
N ALA A 57 -23.65 14.73 -16.63
CA ALA A 57 -23.89 14.57 -18.06
C ALA A 57 -25.20 13.80 -18.32
N CYS A 58 -25.44 12.69 -17.61
CA CYS A 58 -26.68 11.92 -17.70
C CYS A 58 -27.90 12.79 -17.40
N LEU A 59 -27.84 13.56 -16.31
CA LEU A 59 -28.90 14.49 -15.92
C LEU A 59 -29.19 15.53 -17.01
N ARG A 60 -28.16 16.11 -17.62
CA ARG A 60 -28.33 17.10 -18.71
C ARG A 60 -28.90 16.49 -19.99
N LEU A 61 -28.56 15.24 -20.28
CA LEU A 61 -29.05 14.51 -21.45
C LEU A 61 -30.43 13.88 -21.22
N GLY A 62 -30.94 13.88 -19.98
CA GLY A 62 -32.21 13.25 -19.62
C GLY A 62 -32.16 11.73 -19.69
N ILE A 63 -30.97 11.13 -19.59
CA ILE A 63 -30.76 9.68 -19.61
C ILE A 63 -30.55 9.17 -18.18
N GLN A 64 -31.00 7.94 -17.91
CA GLN A 64 -30.80 7.29 -16.61
C GLN A 64 -29.31 7.01 -16.40
N ASN A 65 -28.83 7.28 -15.18
CA ASN A 65 -27.45 7.02 -14.76
C ASN A 65 -27.32 5.57 -14.29
N ASP A 66 -26.79 4.72 -15.15
CA ASP A 66 -26.52 3.29 -14.90
C ASP A 66 -25.35 3.04 -13.94
N LEU A 67 -24.48 4.03 -13.73
CA LEU A 67 -23.34 3.94 -12.81
C LEU A 67 -23.67 4.34 -11.36
N GLU A 68 -24.86 4.87 -11.10
CA GLU A 68 -25.33 5.27 -9.76
C GLU A 68 -25.79 4.05 -8.94
N GLU A 69 -26.47 3.09 -9.56
CA GLU A 69 -26.94 1.85 -8.88
C GLU A 69 -25.78 0.95 -8.41
N SER A 70 -24.58 1.14 -8.95
CA SER A 70 -23.40 0.33 -8.60
C SER A 70 -22.76 0.71 -7.26
N GLU A 71 -23.18 1.80 -6.60
CA GLU A 71 -22.63 2.24 -5.30
C GLU A 71 -23.43 1.78 -4.07
N GLU A 72 -24.65 1.25 -4.24
CA GLU A 72 -25.51 0.82 -3.11
C GLU A 72 -25.34 -0.67 -2.72
N SER A 73 -24.40 -1.43 -3.30
CA SER A 73 -24.19 -2.87 -3.03
C SER A 73 -22.82 -3.21 -2.45
#